data_AF-A0A918G5G1-F1
#
_entry.id   AF-A0A918G5G1-F1
#
_cell.length_a   1.000
_cell.length_b   1.000
_cell.length_c   1.000
_cell.angle_alpha   90.00
_cell.angle_beta   90.00
_cell.angle_gamma   90.00
#
_symmetry.space_group_name_H-M   'P 1'
#
loop_
_entity.id
_entity.type
_entity.pdbx_description
1 polymer ?
#
loop_
_entity_poly.entity_id
_entity_poly.type
_entity_poly.pdbx_seq_one_letter_code
_entity_poly.pdbx_strand_id
1 'polypeptide(L)'
;MSESVQTQTGATREKVRTETSATADRTKQAASQVAGTAADQARSVVDEARQQAGTVLGDLRSRAMEEAEGQTKRAAGQLRQWASDLSDLAAHAREDSPARSLVTQAADKGGQAADYLEEQGVEGLVGDLQDFARRRPGAFLGGALLAGLAFGRVAKAAGAASRADGTGAGRDSVTADRGAAGPPTRQAVPTGPPAIAAEDTVAPPSSGAPTVGPSSDGTPGRGRPGV
;
A
#
# COMPACT_ATOMS: atom_id res chain seq x y z
N MET A 1 18.84 -52.70 -21.25
CA MET A 1 17.65 -51.96 -20.77
C MET A 1 17.94 -50.50 -20.37
N SER A 2 19.12 -49.93 -20.67
CA SER A 2 19.52 -48.61 -20.13
C SER A 2 19.44 -47.43 -21.12
N GLU A 3 19.18 -47.65 -22.41
CA GLU A 3 19.12 -46.56 -23.42
C GLU A 3 17.72 -45.91 -23.57
N SER A 4 16.66 -46.57 -23.12
CA SER A 4 15.28 -46.09 -23.29
C SER A 4 14.84 -45.05 -22.25
N VAL A 5 15.60 -44.86 -21.17
CA VAL A 5 15.28 -43.87 -20.11
C VAL A 5 15.84 -42.49 -20.44
N GLN A 6 16.94 -42.41 -21.20
CA GLN A 6 17.61 -41.16 -21.49
C GLN A 6 16.90 -40.33 -22.59
N THR A 7 16.20 -41.00 -23.51
CA THR A 7 15.43 -40.36 -24.59
C THR A 7 14.09 -39.79 -24.12
N GLN A 8 13.48 -40.39 -23.09
CA GLN A 8 12.18 -39.95 -22.54
C GLN A 8 12.30 -38.63 -21.75
N THR A 9 13.42 -38.42 -21.05
CA THR A 9 13.68 -37.19 -20.29
C THR A 9 13.97 -35.99 -21.20
N GLY A 10 14.63 -36.19 -22.35
CA GLY A 10 14.90 -35.13 -23.33
C GLY A 10 13.64 -34.57 -23.99
N ALA A 11 12.76 -35.47 -24.48
CA ALA A 11 11.50 -35.09 -25.12
C ALA A 11 10.52 -34.38 -24.17
N THR A 12 10.56 -34.74 -22.88
CA THR A 12 9.71 -34.10 -21.85
C THR A 12 10.19 -32.69 -21.53
N ARG A 13 11.51 -32.47 -21.41
CA ARG A 13 12.09 -31.14 -21.14
C ARG A 13 11.85 -30.16 -22.29
N GLU A 14 11.85 -30.64 -23.53
CA GLU A 14 11.58 -29.83 -24.73
C GLU A 14 10.09 -29.44 -24.85
N LYS A 15 9.16 -30.37 -24.55
CA LYS A 15 7.72 -30.05 -24.45
C LYS A 15 7.44 -29.04 -23.34
N VAL A 16 7.99 -29.26 -22.14
CA VAL A 16 7.83 -28.33 -21.01
C VAL A 16 8.38 -26.95 -21.36
N ARG A 17 9.53 -26.86 -22.02
CA ARG A 17 10.11 -25.57 -22.44
C ARG A 17 9.24 -24.86 -23.47
N THR A 18 8.67 -25.59 -24.43
CA THR A 18 7.83 -25.05 -25.51
C THR A 18 6.46 -24.59 -24.99
N GLU A 19 5.86 -25.34 -24.06
CA GLU A 19 4.63 -24.93 -23.39
C GLU A 19 4.86 -23.77 -22.42
N THR A 20 5.99 -23.76 -21.72
CA THR A 20 6.37 -22.66 -20.82
C THR A 20 6.63 -21.38 -21.61
N SER A 21 7.30 -21.44 -22.76
CA SER A 21 7.49 -20.25 -23.62
C SER A 21 6.16 -19.76 -24.20
N ALA A 22 5.30 -20.66 -24.70
CA ALA A 22 4.00 -20.28 -25.25
C ALA A 22 3.04 -19.71 -24.19
N THR A 23 3.17 -20.16 -22.94
CA THR A 23 2.44 -19.60 -21.79
C THR A 23 3.03 -18.26 -21.38
N ALA A 24 4.36 -18.17 -21.26
CA ALA A 24 5.05 -16.93 -20.92
C ALA A 24 4.76 -15.81 -21.93
N ASP A 25 4.76 -16.11 -23.24
CA ASP A 25 4.45 -15.14 -24.29
C ASP A 25 2.99 -14.65 -24.22
N ARG A 26 2.04 -15.56 -23.94
CA ARG A 26 0.63 -15.18 -23.72
C ARG A 26 0.45 -14.35 -22.45
N THR A 27 1.11 -14.72 -21.36
CA THR A 27 1.08 -13.95 -20.11
C THR A 27 1.71 -12.57 -20.31
N LYS A 28 2.79 -12.48 -21.09
CA LYS A 28 3.46 -11.20 -21.39
C LYS A 28 2.61 -10.32 -22.28
N GLN A 29 1.90 -10.87 -23.27
CA GLN A 29 0.94 -10.13 -24.09
C GLN A 29 -0.26 -9.65 -23.26
N ALA A 30 -0.87 -10.53 -22.47
CA ALA A 30 -1.99 -10.17 -21.60
C ALA A 30 -1.59 -9.12 -20.55
N ALA A 31 -0.42 -9.29 -19.91
CA ALA A 31 0.13 -8.34 -18.97
C ALA A 31 0.45 -6.99 -19.64
N SER A 32 0.97 -6.99 -20.87
CA SER A 32 1.24 -5.75 -21.61
C SER A 32 -0.05 -5.01 -21.98
N GLN A 33 -1.12 -5.74 -22.29
CA GLN A 33 -2.42 -5.17 -22.66
C GLN A 33 -3.13 -4.58 -21.44
N VAL A 34 -3.09 -5.28 -20.30
CA VAL A 34 -3.60 -4.76 -19.03
C VAL A 34 -2.74 -3.60 -18.51
N ALA A 35 -1.41 -3.70 -18.62
CA ALA A 35 -0.50 -2.63 -18.23
C ALA A 35 -0.67 -1.38 -19.10
N GLY A 36 -0.96 -1.52 -20.40
CA GLY A 36 -1.27 -0.39 -21.28
C GLY A 36 -2.52 0.36 -20.81
N THR A 37 -3.65 -0.35 -20.66
CA THR A 37 -4.92 0.25 -20.22
C THR A 37 -4.85 0.81 -18.81
N ALA A 38 -4.17 0.12 -17.89
CA ALA A 38 -3.96 0.60 -16.53
C ALA A 38 -3.02 1.81 -16.48
N ALA A 39 -1.99 1.86 -17.34
CA ALA A 39 -1.09 3.00 -17.42
C ALA A 39 -1.81 4.25 -17.94
N ASP A 40 -2.74 4.12 -18.89
CA ASP A 40 -3.50 5.25 -19.40
C ASP A 40 -4.44 5.84 -18.33
N GLN A 41 -5.16 4.99 -17.59
CA GLN A 41 -5.97 5.45 -16.46
C GLN A 41 -5.11 6.03 -15.32
N ALA A 42 -3.96 5.41 -15.04
CA ALA A 42 -3.03 5.89 -14.03
C ALA A 42 -2.44 7.25 -14.42
N ARG A 43 -2.17 7.52 -15.70
CA ARG A 43 -1.70 8.83 -16.17
C ARG A 43 -2.72 9.93 -15.85
N SER A 44 -4.00 9.71 -16.15
CA SER A 44 -5.06 10.68 -15.82
C SER A 44 -5.15 10.97 -14.32
N VAL A 45 -5.09 9.93 -13.48
CA VAL A 45 -5.09 10.10 -12.01
C VAL A 45 -3.83 10.79 -11.53
N VAL A 46 -2.67 10.47 -12.11
CA VAL A 46 -1.38 11.09 -11.75
C VAL A 46 -1.36 12.57 -12.15
N ASP A 47 -1.91 12.94 -13.29
CA ASP A 47 -1.93 14.34 -13.74
C ASP A 47 -2.86 15.19 -12.88
N GLU A 48 -4.04 14.67 -12.53
CA GLU A 48 -4.96 15.33 -11.60
C GLU A 48 -4.36 15.41 -10.19
N ALA A 49 -3.77 14.32 -9.70
CA ALA A 49 -3.07 14.29 -8.41
C ALA A 49 -1.86 15.25 -8.40
N ARG A 50 -1.11 15.38 -9.49
CA ARG A 50 0.01 16.33 -9.60
C ARG A 50 -0.47 17.77 -9.52
N GLN A 51 -1.57 18.11 -10.16
CA GLN A 51 -2.16 19.44 -10.08
C GLN A 51 -2.61 19.77 -8.66
N GLN A 52 -3.33 18.86 -8.01
CA GLN A 52 -3.79 19.06 -6.63
C GLN A 52 -2.64 19.08 -5.63
N ALA A 53 -1.68 18.16 -5.76
CA ALA A 53 -0.50 18.08 -4.91
C ALA A 53 0.42 19.30 -5.11
N GLY A 54 0.54 19.82 -6.32
CA GLY A 54 1.36 21.01 -6.62
C GLY A 54 0.88 22.24 -5.85
N THR A 55 -0.43 22.48 -5.82
CA THR A 55 -1.04 23.57 -5.04
C THR A 55 -0.81 23.39 -3.54
N VAL A 56 -1.12 22.20 -3.02
CA VAL A 56 -0.94 21.91 -1.58
C VAL A 56 0.53 21.99 -1.16
N LEU A 57 1.45 21.52 -2.00
CA LEU A 57 2.89 21.58 -1.74
C LEU A 57 3.43 23.01 -1.83
N GLY A 58 2.91 23.83 -2.74
CA GLY A 58 3.23 25.26 -2.84
C GLY A 58 2.80 26.03 -1.59
N ASP A 59 1.60 25.74 -1.09
CA ASP A 59 1.07 26.32 0.14
C ASP A 59 1.85 25.84 1.37
N LEU A 60 2.14 24.54 1.46
CA LEU A 60 2.97 23.98 2.52
C LEU A 60 4.38 24.56 2.50
N ARG A 61 5.00 24.70 1.33
CA ARG A 61 6.35 25.26 1.21
C ARG A 61 6.37 26.72 1.67
N SER A 62 5.42 27.52 1.22
CA SER A 62 5.35 28.94 1.60
C SER A 62 5.16 29.08 3.11
N ARG A 63 4.24 28.32 3.69
CA ARG A 63 4.00 28.28 5.15
C ARG A 63 5.19 27.73 5.92
N ALA A 64 5.82 26.67 5.44
CA ALA A 64 7.00 26.09 6.07
C ALA A 64 8.19 27.05 6.04
N MET A 65 8.37 27.84 4.97
CA MET A 65 9.40 28.88 4.92
C MET A 65 9.11 30.01 5.92
N GLU A 66 7.85 30.47 6.00
CA GLU A 66 7.42 31.46 7.01
C GLU A 66 7.57 30.94 8.46
N GLU A 67 7.22 29.69 8.74
CA GLU A 67 7.37 29.08 10.07
C GLU A 67 8.82 28.71 10.39
N ALA A 68 9.62 28.28 9.39
CA ALA A 68 11.01 27.91 9.57
C ALA A 68 11.85 29.10 10.05
N GLU A 69 11.65 30.31 9.53
CA GLU A 69 12.42 31.48 9.97
C GLU A 69 12.23 31.79 11.47
N GLY A 70 11.02 31.54 12.02
CA GLY A 70 10.71 31.74 13.44
C GLY A 70 11.05 30.54 14.35
N GLN A 71 10.91 29.31 13.84
CA GLN A 71 11.09 28.08 14.63
C GLN A 71 12.49 27.47 14.54
N THR A 72 13.27 27.78 13.50
CA THR A 72 14.63 27.23 13.30
C THR A 72 15.55 27.51 14.49
N LYS A 73 15.48 28.69 15.11
CA LYS A 73 16.31 28.99 16.29
C LYS A 73 15.95 28.13 17.50
N ARG A 74 14.67 27.77 17.68
CA ARG A 74 14.22 26.90 18.79
C ARG A 74 14.51 25.43 18.49
N ALA A 75 14.29 25.00 17.26
CA ALA A 75 14.61 23.66 16.79
C ALA A 75 16.12 23.39 16.84
N ALA A 76 16.96 24.34 16.43
CA ALA A 76 18.42 24.22 16.53
C ALA A 76 18.89 24.04 17.98
N GLY A 77 18.25 24.71 18.94
CA GLY A 77 18.52 24.50 20.37
C GLY A 77 18.19 23.08 20.84
N GLN A 78 17.02 22.56 20.45
CA GLN A 78 16.60 21.19 20.79
C GLN A 78 17.46 20.13 20.11
N LEU A 79 17.84 20.36 18.85
CA LEU A 79 18.70 19.45 18.10
C LEU A 79 20.12 19.42 18.67
N ARG A 80 20.64 20.55 19.16
CA ARG A 80 21.94 20.62 19.84
C ARG A 80 21.93 19.83 21.16
N GLN A 81 20.82 19.91 21.90
CA GLN A 81 20.62 19.14 23.13
C GLN A 81 20.65 17.64 22.84
N TRP A 82 19.88 17.18 21.86
CA TRP A 82 19.84 15.77 21.46
C TRP A 82 21.16 15.27 20.88
N ALA A 83 21.86 16.11 20.10
CA ALA A 83 23.19 15.76 19.59
C ALA A 83 24.21 15.59 20.73
N SER A 84 24.11 16.40 21.78
CA SER A 84 24.93 16.24 22.99
C SER A 84 24.61 14.92 23.69
N ASP A 85 23.33 14.61 23.90
CA ASP A 85 22.89 13.40 24.59
C ASP A 85 23.26 12.13 23.79
N LEU A 86 23.16 12.17 22.46
CA LEU A 86 23.56 11.08 21.57
C LEU A 86 25.08 10.92 21.49
N SER A 87 25.84 12.02 21.50
CA SER A 87 27.30 12.00 21.57
C SER A 87 27.79 11.39 22.88
N ASP A 88 27.13 11.72 24.00
CA ASP A 88 27.43 11.13 25.30
C ASP A 88 27.05 9.64 25.33
N LEU A 89 25.90 9.25 24.77
CA LEU A 89 25.55 7.83 24.63
C LEU A 89 26.55 7.06 23.75
N ALA A 90 26.96 7.64 22.63
CA ALA A 90 27.92 7.04 21.70
C ALA A 90 29.31 6.90 22.33
N ALA A 91 29.74 7.90 23.11
CA ALA A 91 31.00 7.84 23.86
C ALA A 91 31.01 6.75 24.95
N HIS A 92 29.83 6.31 25.40
CA HIS A 92 29.68 5.29 26.44
C HIS A 92 29.17 3.93 25.90
N ALA A 93 28.94 3.80 24.59
CA ALA A 93 28.48 2.56 23.97
C ALA A 93 29.62 1.54 23.84
N ARG A 94 29.47 0.37 24.47
CA ARG A 94 30.49 -0.72 24.47
C ARG A 94 30.65 -1.37 23.10
N GLU A 95 31.88 -1.78 22.81
CA GLU A 95 32.44 -2.07 21.47
C GLU A 95 32.08 -3.39 20.77
N ASP A 96 31.34 -4.32 21.40
CA ASP A 96 31.21 -5.70 20.88
C ASP A 96 29.83 -6.02 20.30
N SER A 97 29.60 -5.71 19.01
CA SER A 97 28.45 -6.24 18.27
C SER A 97 28.67 -6.37 16.76
N PRO A 98 28.18 -7.45 16.10
CA PRO A 98 28.16 -7.62 14.63
C PRO A 98 27.50 -6.48 13.87
N ALA A 99 26.63 -5.71 14.55
CA ALA A 99 26.06 -4.47 14.04
C ALA A 99 27.12 -3.43 13.65
N ARG A 100 28.32 -3.48 14.23
CA ARG A 100 29.44 -2.59 13.90
C ARG A 100 29.81 -2.69 12.42
N SER A 101 29.83 -3.89 11.82
CA SER A 101 30.17 -4.03 10.41
C SER A 101 29.17 -3.33 9.47
N LEU A 102 27.88 -3.39 9.80
CA LEU A 102 26.82 -2.71 9.07
C LEU A 102 26.83 -1.21 9.33
N VAL A 103 27.11 -0.80 10.57
CA VAL A 103 27.23 0.60 10.97
C VAL A 103 28.48 1.23 10.35
N THR A 104 29.61 0.53 10.26
CA THR A 104 30.82 0.99 9.58
C THR A 104 30.57 1.13 8.10
N GLN A 105 29.91 0.16 7.47
CA GLN A 105 29.56 0.25 6.05
C GLN A 105 28.55 1.37 5.76
N ALA A 106 27.63 1.63 6.69
CA ALA A 106 26.74 2.78 6.64
C ALA A 106 27.48 4.10 6.89
N ALA A 107 28.50 4.11 7.77
CA ALA A 107 29.32 5.29 8.05
C ALA A 107 30.20 5.66 6.86
N ASP A 108 30.84 4.67 6.20
CA ASP A 108 31.61 4.90 4.97
C ASP A 108 30.74 5.44 3.84
N LYS A 109 29.51 4.92 3.71
CA LYS A 109 28.52 5.43 2.76
C LYS A 109 27.97 6.80 3.16
N GLY A 110 27.86 7.06 4.46
CA GLY A 110 27.45 8.35 5.01
C GLY A 110 28.51 9.43 4.78
N GLY A 111 29.80 9.10 4.91
CA GLY A 111 30.92 9.99 4.59
C GLY A 111 30.88 10.41 3.12
N GLN A 112 30.75 9.44 2.21
CA GLN A 112 30.60 9.72 0.77
C GLN A 112 29.38 10.61 0.46
N ALA A 113 28.29 10.44 1.20
CA ALA A 113 27.10 11.28 1.05
C ALA A 113 27.30 12.69 1.61
N ALA A 114 28.08 12.84 2.69
CA ALA A 114 28.43 14.14 3.27
C ALA A 114 29.37 14.92 2.34
N ASP A 115 30.40 14.27 1.81
CA ASP A 115 31.33 14.86 0.84
C ASP A 115 30.59 15.30 -0.43
N TYR A 116 29.68 14.46 -0.93
CA TYR A 116 28.81 14.79 -2.07
C TYR A 116 27.92 16.01 -1.78
N LEU A 117 27.40 16.12 -0.55
CA LEU A 117 26.57 17.24 -0.14
C LEU A 117 27.37 18.53 0.02
N GLU A 118 28.64 18.43 0.42
CA GLU A 118 29.57 19.56 0.52
C GLU A 118 30.01 20.06 -0.86
N GLU A 119 30.25 19.14 -1.81
CA GLU A 119 30.70 19.48 -3.16
C GLU A 119 29.57 19.93 -4.10
N GLN A 120 28.43 19.26 -4.08
CA GLN A 120 27.32 19.49 -5.03
C GLN A 120 26.10 20.17 -4.41
N GLY A 121 26.08 20.31 -3.09
CA GLY A 121 24.96 20.94 -2.38
C GLY A 121 23.64 20.17 -2.52
N VAL A 122 22.59 20.75 -1.95
CA VAL A 122 21.24 20.19 -1.98
C VAL A 122 20.66 20.17 -3.40
N GLU A 123 21.00 21.17 -4.21
CA GLU A 123 20.48 21.32 -5.57
C GLU A 123 21.00 20.22 -6.51
N GLY A 124 22.27 19.84 -6.38
CA GLY A 124 22.86 18.72 -7.10
C GLY A 124 22.27 17.37 -6.69
N LEU A 125 22.01 17.16 -5.39
CA LEU A 125 21.37 15.93 -4.91
C LEU A 125 19.95 15.74 -5.44
N VAL A 126 19.15 16.82 -5.49
CA VAL A 126 17.79 16.77 -6.04
C VAL A 126 17.82 16.48 -7.54
N GLY A 127 18.79 17.06 -8.27
CA GLY A 127 19.03 16.76 -9.68
C GLY A 127 19.31 15.28 -9.93
N ASP A 128 20.22 14.69 -9.16
CA ASP A 128 20.61 13.27 -9.28
C ASP A 128 19.48 12.32 -8.89
N LEU A 129 18.72 12.66 -7.84
CA LEU A 129 17.56 11.88 -7.44
C LEU A 129 16.46 11.92 -8.52
N GLN A 130 16.28 13.07 -9.18
CA GLN A 130 15.37 13.22 -10.31
C GLN A 130 15.83 12.41 -11.53
N ASP A 131 17.13 12.41 -11.85
CA ASP A 131 17.69 11.60 -12.94
C ASP A 131 17.54 10.09 -12.63
N PHE A 132 17.80 9.67 -11.40
CA PHE A 132 17.57 8.30 -10.95
C PHE A 132 16.10 7.89 -11.08
N ALA A 133 15.17 8.75 -10.67
CA ALA A 133 13.73 8.48 -10.80
C ALA A 133 13.30 8.31 -12.26
N ARG A 134 13.88 9.10 -13.18
CA ARG A 134 13.62 8.99 -14.62
C ARG A 134 14.23 7.72 -15.23
N ARG A 135 15.44 7.33 -14.81
CA ARG A 135 16.14 6.14 -15.31
C ARG A 135 15.59 4.82 -14.77
N ARG A 136 15.08 4.82 -13.54
CA ARG A 136 14.59 3.60 -12.85
C ARG A 136 13.26 3.86 -12.14
N PRO A 137 12.15 4.06 -12.87
CA PRO A 137 10.86 4.39 -12.26
C PRO A 137 10.37 3.32 -11.27
N GLY A 138 10.54 2.02 -11.57
CA GLY A 138 10.10 0.95 -10.67
C GLY A 138 10.83 0.91 -9.33
N ALA A 139 12.15 1.13 -9.33
CA ALA A 139 12.95 1.14 -8.10
C ALA A 139 12.64 2.38 -7.25
N PHE A 140 12.47 3.54 -7.88
CA PHE A 140 12.09 4.77 -7.19
C PHE A 140 10.71 4.66 -6.56
N LEU A 141 9.70 4.17 -7.29
CA LEU A 141 8.36 3.98 -6.74
C LEU A 141 8.36 2.99 -5.58
N GLY A 142 9.05 1.85 -5.71
CA GLY A 142 9.17 0.86 -4.63
C GLY A 142 9.88 1.42 -3.40
N GLY A 143 10.98 2.15 -3.59
CA GLY A 143 11.72 2.80 -2.51
C GLY A 143 10.91 3.89 -1.81
N ALA A 144 10.24 4.76 -2.58
CA ALA A 144 9.39 5.82 -2.06
C ALA A 144 8.21 5.28 -1.24
N LEU A 145 7.62 4.15 -1.66
CA LEU A 145 6.54 3.49 -0.92
C LEU A 145 7.04 2.96 0.44
N LEU A 146 8.18 2.27 0.45
CA LEU A 146 8.77 1.75 1.68
C LEU A 146 9.20 2.88 2.61
N ALA A 147 9.86 3.92 2.08
CA ALA A 147 10.27 5.09 2.83
C ALA A 147 9.06 5.86 3.37
N GLY A 148 8.02 6.03 2.56
CA GLY A 148 6.77 6.68 2.96
C GLY A 148 6.04 5.92 4.06
N LEU A 149 6.02 4.58 4.01
CA LEU A 149 5.44 3.76 5.08
C LEU A 149 6.24 3.88 6.38
N ALA A 150 7.58 3.84 6.29
CA ALA A 150 8.45 4.00 7.46
C ALA A 150 8.27 5.37 8.10
N PHE A 151 8.33 6.44 7.29
CA PHE A 151 8.14 7.82 7.76
C PHE A 151 6.73 8.05 8.31
N GLY A 152 5.71 7.51 7.64
CA GLY A 152 4.32 7.57 8.08
C GLY A 152 4.10 6.88 9.43
N ARG A 153 4.79 5.75 9.67
CA ARG A 153 4.71 5.05 10.96
C ARG A 153 5.37 5.82 12.10
N VAL A 154 6.50 6.47 11.83
CA VAL A 154 7.19 7.33 12.81
C VAL A 154 6.38 8.59 13.09
N ALA A 155 5.88 9.27 12.06
CA ALA A 155 5.02 10.45 12.24
C ALA A 155 3.74 10.11 13.02
N LYS A 156 3.14 8.92 12.79
CA LYS A 156 2.01 8.41 13.57
C LYS A 156 2.36 8.17 15.04
N ALA A 157 3.54 7.63 15.32
CA ALA A 157 4.02 7.38 16.67
C ALA A 157 4.39 8.68 17.41
N ALA A 158 5.03 9.63 16.72
CA ALA A 158 5.36 10.95 17.25
C ALA A 158 4.09 11.79 17.55
N GLY A 159 3.10 11.77 16.65
CA GLY A 159 1.81 12.43 16.88
C GLY A 159 0.96 11.79 17.98
N ALA A 160 1.19 10.51 18.30
CA ALA A 160 0.58 9.86 19.46
C ALA A 160 1.30 10.24 20.77
N ALA A 161 2.62 10.38 20.75
CA ALA A 161 3.41 10.84 21.89
C ALA A 161 3.07 12.30 22.27
N SER A 162 2.85 13.18 21.30
CA SER A 162 2.46 14.58 21.57
C SER A 162 1.05 14.76 22.16
N ARG A 163 0.20 13.73 22.20
CA ARG A 163 -1.11 13.76 22.88
C ARG A 163 -1.08 13.22 24.30
N ALA A 164 0.02 12.61 24.75
CA ALA A 164 0.12 11.99 26.06
C ALA A 164 0.55 12.97 27.18
N ASP A 165 1.11 14.14 26.85
CA ASP A 165 1.62 15.12 27.83
C ASP A 165 0.71 16.35 28.04
N GLY A 166 -0.56 16.26 27.65
CA GLY A 166 -1.56 17.33 27.83
C GLY A 166 -2.63 16.97 28.86
N THR A 167 -2.33 17.12 30.14
CA THR A 167 -3.31 17.04 31.22
C THR A 167 -4.29 18.22 31.10
N GLY A 168 -5.55 17.98 30.69
CA GLY A 168 -6.64 18.94 30.90
C GLY A 168 -7.73 19.02 29.82
N ALA A 169 -8.95 18.65 30.23
CA ALA A 169 -10.26 19.12 29.72
C ALA A 169 -10.70 18.72 28.29
N GLY A 170 -11.41 17.59 28.24
CA GLY A 170 -12.67 17.37 27.51
C GLY A 170 -12.80 17.87 26.07
N ARG A 171 -12.72 16.96 25.10
CA ARG A 171 -13.65 16.88 23.96
C ARG A 171 -13.82 15.43 23.53
N ASP A 172 -15.07 15.01 23.47
CA ASP A 172 -15.55 13.75 22.93
C ASP A 172 -14.97 13.49 21.53
N SER A 173 -14.15 12.46 21.42
CA SER A 173 -13.93 11.78 20.14
C SER A 173 -14.68 10.46 20.21
N VAL A 174 -15.84 10.44 19.55
CA VAL A 174 -16.67 9.28 19.27
C VAL A 174 -15.80 8.04 19.04
N THR A 175 -15.89 7.11 19.97
CA THR A 175 -15.54 5.72 19.82
C THR A 175 -16.28 5.16 18.60
N ALA A 176 -15.56 5.00 17.50
CA ALA A 176 -15.96 4.06 16.45
C ALA A 176 -15.87 2.65 17.07
N ASP A 177 -17.04 2.18 17.51
CA ASP A 177 -17.50 0.80 17.55
C ASP A 177 -16.41 -0.26 17.38
N ARG A 178 -15.80 -0.65 18.51
CA ARG A 178 -15.14 -1.93 18.66
C ARG A 178 -16.15 -2.82 19.38
N GLY A 179 -16.92 -3.56 18.58
CA GLY A 179 -17.94 -4.49 19.03
C GLY A 179 -17.49 -5.30 20.23
N ALA A 180 -18.36 -5.30 21.24
CA ALA A 180 -18.17 -5.92 22.54
C ALA A 180 -17.79 -7.40 22.41
N ALA A 181 -16.74 -7.78 23.14
CA ALA A 181 -16.41 -9.15 23.47
C ALA A 181 -17.56 -9.75 24.31
N GLY A 182 -18.42 -10.55 23.68
CA GLY A 182 -19.19 -11.58 24.37
C GLY A 182 -18.28 -12.76 24.74
N PRO A 183 -18.60 -13.55 25.78
CA PRO A 183 -17.78 -14.69 26.19
C PRO A 183 -17.65 -15.72 25.05
N PRO A 184 -16.53 -16.44 24.95
CA PRO A 184 -16.28 -17.34 23.82
C PRO A 184 -17.23 -18.55 23.86
N THR A 185 -18.24 -18.57 23.00
CA THR A 185 -19.00 -19.79 22.71
C THR A 185 -18.12 -20.71 21.87
N ARG A 186 -17.62 -21.78 22.48
CA ARG A 186 -16.94 -22.90 21.84
C ARG A 186 -17.83 -23.46 20.71
N GLN A 187 -17.50 -23.20 19.44
CA GLN A 187 -18.07 -23.98 18.34
C GLN A 187 -17.47 -25.38 18.40
N ALA A 188 -18.30 -26.38 18.71
CA ALA A 188 -17.96 -27.78 18.57
C ALA A 188 -17.92 -28.15 17.08
N VAL A 189 -16.79 -28.68 16.63
CA VAL A 189 -16.64 -29.33 15.32
C VAL A 189 -17.44 -30.64 15.32
N PRO A 190 -18.44 -30.82 14.44
CA PRO A 190 -19.03 -32.14 14.24
C PRO A 190 -18.02 -33.00 13.45
N THR A 191 -17.42 -33.96 14.12
CA THR A 191 -16.70 -35.06 13.47
C THR A 191 -17.71 -36.15 13.16
N GLY A 192 -18.10 -36.28 11.89
CA GLY A 192 -18.91 -37.38 11.37
C GLY A 192 -18.30 -37.91 10.07
N PRO A 193 -18.29 -39.23 9.82
CA PRO A 193 -17.62 -39.85 8.67
C PRO A 193 -18.32 -39.53 7.34
N PRO A 194 -17.62 -39.60 6.20
CA PRO A 194 -18.21 -39.30 4.90
C PRO A 194 -19.15 -40.43 4.46
N ALA A 195 -20.43 -40.13 4.30
CA ALA A 195 -21.37 -41.01 3.60
C ALA A 195 -21.42 -40.64 2.12
N ILE A 196 -20.92 -41.56 1.30
CA ILE A 196 -21.12 -41.62 -0.16
C ILE A 196 -22.55 -42.11 -0.46
N ALA A 197 -23.12 -41.64 -1.59
CA ALA A 197 -24.35 -42.06 -2.30
C ALA A 197 -25.33 -40.88 -2.43
N ALA A 198 -26.03 -40.63 -3.52
CA ALA A 198 -26.04 -41.13 -4.89
C ALA A 198 -26.92 -40.13 -5.67
N GLU A 199 -26.88 -40.23 -6.99
CA GLU A 199 -27.58 -39.41 -7.97
C GLU A 199 -29.11 -39.37 -7.82
N ASP A 200 -29.67 -38.39 -8.53
CA ASP A 200 -31.03 -38.34 -9.10
C ASP A 200 -32.19 -37.84 -8.23
N THR A 201 -32.78 -36.70 -8.63
CA THR A 201 -34.21 -36.57 -9.03
C THR A 201 -34.66 -35.11 -8.93
N VAL A 202 -35.01 -34.53 -10.09
CA VAL A 202 -35.80 -33.30 -10.26
C VAL A 202 -37.28 -33.59 -9.96
N ALA A 203 -37.95 -32.74 -9.15
CA ALA A 203 -39.42 -32.66 -9.05
C ALA A 203 -39.88 -31.32 -8.37
N PRO A 204 -41.15 -30.86 -8.50
CA PRO A 204 -41.54 -29.63 -9.22
C PRO A 204 -42.14 -28.50 -8.34
N PRO A 205 -42.49 -27.32 -8.92
CA PRO A 205 -43.01 -26.16 -8.17
C PRO A 205 -44.47 -26.31 -7.70
N SER A 206 -44.74 -25.75 -6.52
CA SER A 206 -46.05 -25.70 -5.85
C SER A 206 -47.14 -24.99 -6.68
N SER A 207 -48.30 -25.65 -6.76
CA SER A 207 -49.54 -25.15 -7.32
C SER A 207 -50.40 -24.48 -6.24
N GLY A 208 -50.91 -23.27 -6.53
CA GLY A 208 -51.86 -22.53 -5.71
C GLY A 208 -52.85 -21.74 -6.59
N ALA A 209 -53.93 -22.45 -6.97
CA ALA A 209 -55.27 -22.09 -7.46
C ALA A 209 -55.59 -20.74 -8.19
N PRO A 210 -56.37 -20.79 -9.30
CA PRO A 210 -56.99 -19.62 -9.94
C PRO A 210 -58.43 -19.36 -9.43
N THR A 211 -58.80 -18.08 -9.26
CA THR A 211 -60.19 -17.64 -9.09
C THR A 211 -60.61 -16.81 -10.29
N VAL A 212 -61.67 -17.28 -10.95
CA VAL A 212 -62.35 -16.68 -12.12
C VAL A 212 -63.18 -15.45 -11.73
N GLY A 213 -63.24 -14.45 -12.62
CA GLY A 213 -63.85 -13.13 -12.41
C GLY A 213 -65.39 -13.07 -12.50
N PRO A 214 -65.96 -11.85 -12.49
CA PRO A 214 -66.66 -11.41 -13.69
C PRO A 214 -66.34 -9.97 -14.14
N SER A 215 -66.52 -9.76 -15.45
CA SER A 215 -66.38 -8.52 -16.22
C SER A 215 -67.45 -7.47 -15.89
N SER A 216 -67.10 -6.18 -15.98
CA SER A 216 -67.93 -5.00 -16.34
C SER A 216 -66.98 -3.78 -16.37
N ASP A 217 -66.55 -3.30 -17.54
CA ASP A 217 -67.16 -2.28 -18.42
C ASP A 217 -67.07 -0.82 -17.88
N GLY A 218 -66.63 0.12 -18.75
CA GLY A 218 -66.79 1.58 -18.55
C GLY A 218 -65.54 2.48 -18.47
N THR A 219 -64.95 2.80 -19.63
CA THR A 219 -64.53 4.11 -20.24
C THR A 219 -64.24 5.40 -19.37
N PRO A 220 -63.63 6.49 -19.90
CA PRO A 220 -62.33 7.04 -19.44
C PRO A 220 -62.38 8.50 -18.90
N GLY A 221 -61.29 8.98 -18.27
CA GLY A 221 -61.09 10.42 -17.99
C GLY A 221 -59.64 10.72 -17.65
N ARG A 222 -58.84 11.30 -18.55
CA ARG A 222 -58.71 12.73 -18.90
C ARG A 222 -57.67 13.47 -18.04
N GLY A 223 -56.47 13.63 -18.62
CA GLY A 223 -55.58 14.81 -18.53
C GLY A 223 -54.95 15.15 -17.17
N ARG A 224 -53.79 15.78 -17.03
CA ARG A 224 -52.80 16.43 -17.91
C ARG A 224 -51.49 16.46 -17.07
N PRO A 225 -50.28 16.44 -17.66
CA PRO A 225 -49.09 16.89 -16.94
C PRO A 225 -49.04 18.43 -16.95
N GLY A 226 -48.92 19.02 -15.75
CA GLY A 226 -48.61 20.43 -15.55
C GLY A 226 -47.11 20.67 -15.73
N VAL A 227 -46.82 21.87 -16.22
CA VAL A 227 -45.49 22.46 -16.48
C VAL A 227 -44.63 22.61 -15.23
#